data_AF-W9YYU4-F1
#
_entry.id   AF-W9YYU4-F1
#
_cell.length_a   1.000
_cell.length_b   1.000
_cell.length_c   1.000
_cell.angle_alpha   90.00
_cell.angle_beta   90.00
_cell.angle_gamma   90.00
#
_symmetry.space_group_name_H-M   'P 1'
#
loop_
_entity.id
_entity.type
_entity.pdbx_description
1 polymer ?
#
loop_
_entity_poly.entity_id
_entity_poly.type
_entity_poly.pdbx_seq_one_letter_code
_entity_poly.pdbx_strand_id
1 'polypeptide(L)'
;MKNDDSARSYRLLGLSEGASLEELDERYLQLTLIQNGPHAPQNKEEAKQQHDLLDKAYNTILTRFLRGEEEVEVPSSPQEDFTMKQITNAQDRIHMPSTSDEDLWISPEASRPSSSQTDSELPVPRAANAPGFSLREIQGDILEAPDRAVIVHAVNCQGVWGYGIAAQLKKSFPEAYRVYRTHCQQNTKAYDIIGTALLIPPQPKDYKEEMTREDGNTQPATVCTGSTTVFAKRRWIACLFTSAGYGRPNPAINKIGKDSKQRILNRTRSALEYLRVLLEEFGPSNFDEDTNWRTDDDKPGEIWSCKFNSGAFGVEWESSCAILEQEFATFERPWTIVDKVDKTKDGSKDEARGASSQD
;
A
#
# COMPACT_ATOMS: atom_id res chain seq x y z
N MET A 1 -14.89 -4.01 49.22
CA MET A 1 -13.62 -4.65 48.78
C MET A 1 -12.99 -4.00 47.53
N LYS A 2 -13.71 -3.29 46.65
CA LYS A 2 -13.10 -2.68 45.45
C LYS A 2 -12.24 -1.42 45.71
N ASN A 3 -12.50 -0.68 46.79
CA ASN A 3 -11.82 0.59 47.07
C ASN A 3 -10.37 0.43 47.59
N ASP A 4 -10.05 -0.74 48.16
CA ASP A 4 -8.74 -1.03 48.77
C ASP A 4 -7.66 -1.35 47.71
N ASP A 5 -8.07 -1.95 46.59
CA ASP A 5 -7.16 -2.33 45.51
C ASP A 5 -6.67 -1.10 44.72
N SER A 6 -7.55 -0.10 44.51
CA SER A 6 -7.18 1.16 43.85
C SER A 6 -6.19 1.98 44.68
N ALA A 7 -6.40 2.10 46.00
CA ALA A 7 -5.49 2.83 46.87
C ALA A 7 -4.09 2.19 46.89
N ARG A 8 -4.02 0.85 46.84
CA ARG A 8 -2.76 0.10 46.71
C ARG A 8 -2.07 0.37 45.38
N SER A 9 -2.82 0.43 44.28
CA SER A 9 -2.31 0.75 42.94
C SER A 9 -1.76 2.18 42.85
N TYR A 10 -2.42 3.17 43.47
CA TYR A 10 -1.92 4.56 43.53
C TYR A 10 -0.60 4.64 44.29
N ARG A 11 -0.48 3.92 45.41
CA ARG A 11 0.79 3.83 46.16
C ARG A 11 1.89 3.15 45.37
N LEU A 12 1.57 2.11 44.59
CA LEU A 12 2.56 1.39 43.78
C LEU A 12 3.14 2.29 42.67
N LEU A 13 2.30 3.11 42.04
CA LEU A 13 2.74 4.07 41.01
C LEU A 13 3.33 5.36 41.61
N GLY A 14 3.17 5.58 42.91
CA GLY A 14 3.61 6.80 43.59
C GLY A 14 2.75 8.02 43.25
N LEU A 15 1.46 7.80 43.00
CA LEU A 15 0.48 8.82 42.62
C LEU A 15 -0.49 9.10 43.77
N SER A 16 -1.09 10.30 43.76
CA SER A 16 -2.18 10.64 44.68
C SER A 16 -3.51 10.07 44.19
N GLU A 17 -4.47 9.80 45.07
CA GLU A 17 -5.78 9.24 44.70
C GLU A 17 -6.65 10.16 43.82
N GLY A 18 -6.22 11.41 43.62
CA GLY A 18 -6.84 12.40 42.73
C GLY A 18 -5.97 12.77 41.52
N ALA A 19 -4.96 11.96 41.20
CA ALA A 19 -4.14 12.17 40.01
C ALA A 19 -5.01 12.15 38.74
N SER A 20 -4.63 12.90 37.70
CA SER A 20 -5.29 12.87 36.40
C SER A 20 -4.89 11.65 35.57
N LEU A 21 -5.61 11.38 34.47
CA LEU A 21 -5.24 10.32 33.52
C LEU A 21 -3.87 10.61 32.88
N GLU A 22 -3.57 11.88 32.59
CA GLU A 22 -2.27 12.30 32.04
C GLU A 22 -1.12 12.03 33.02
N GLU A 23 -1.33 12.30 34.32
CA GLU A 23 -0.35 12.01 35.38
C GLU A 23 -0.14 10.50 35.59
N LEU A 24 -1.20 9.71 35.40
CA LEU A 24 -1.13 8.24 35.42
C LEU A 24 -0.25 7.71 34.27
N ASP A 25 -0.50 8.17 33.05
CA ASP A 25 0.21 7.74 31.84
C ASP A 25 1.69 8.14 31.88
N GLU A 26 1.96 9.40 32.28
CA GLU A 26 3.33 9.89 32.41
C GLU A 26 4.12 9.08 33.44
N ARG A 27 3.49 8.77 34.58
CA ARG A 27 4.15 8.05 35.65
C ARG A 27 4.42 6.58 35.31
N TYR A 28 3.49 5.92 34.63
CA TYR A 28 3.67 4.56 34.13
C TYR A 28 4.83 4.49 33.13
N LEU A 29 4.93 5.46 32.22
CA LEU A 29 6.03 5.54 31.26
C LEU A 29 7.39 5.74 31.96
N GLN A 30 7.47 6.63 32.95
CA GLN A 30 8.69 6.86 33.72
C GLN A 30 9.17 5.58 34.44
N LEU A 31 8.26 4.85 35.10
CA LEU A 31 8.60 3.63 35.85
C LEU A 31 9.06 2.50 34.91
N THR A 32 8.42 2.37 33.75
CA THR A 32 8.82 1.42 32.70
C THR A 32 10.20 1.75 32.13
N LEU A 33 10.52 3.02 31.93
CA LEU A 33 11.85 3.45 31.46
C LEU A 33 12.95 3.20 32.50
N ILE A 34 12.65 3.40 33.80
CA ILE A 34 13.59 3.10 34.88
C ILE A 34 13.90 1.59 34.95
N GLN A 35 12.89 0.73 34.78
CA GLN A 35 13.09 -0.73 34.76
C GLN A 35 13.92 -1.23 33.59
N ASN A 36 13.95 -0.49 32.47
CA ASN A 36 14.74 -0.82 31.28
C ASN A 36 16.09 -0.08 31.22
N GLY A 37 16.41 0.70 32.25
CA GLY A 37 17.62 1.53 32.32
C GLY A 37 18.85 0.82 32.92
N PRO A 38 19.97 1.55 33.10
CA PRO A 38 21.24 1.01 33.62
C PRO A 38 21.17 0.52 35.09
N HIS A 39 20.06 0.74 35.79
CA HIS A 39 19.78 0.23 37.14
C HIS A 39 18.74 -0.90 37.16
N ALA A 40 18.47 -1.53 36.00
CA ALA A 40 17.54 -2.65 35.88
C ALA A 40 17.94 -3.84 36.78
N PRO A 41 16.96 -4.63 37.28
CA PRO A 41 17.23 -5.85 38.01
C PRO A 41 18.09 -6.80 37.17
N GLN A 42 19.16 -7.35 37.77
CA GLN A 42 20.03 -8.31 37.07
C GLN A 42 19.30 -9.65 36.80
N ASN A 43 18.24 -9.93 37.55
CA ASN A 43 17.41 -11.12 37.40
C ASN A 43 16.20 -10.83 36.50
N LYS A 44 16.13 -11.51 35.35
CA LYS A 44 15.06 -11.36 34.36
C LYS A 44 13.67 -11.73 34.91
N GLU A 45 13.60 -12.69 35.81
CA GLU A 45 12.33 -13.15 36.39
C GLU A 45 11.75 -12.11 37.35
N GLU A 46 12.62 -11.46 38.15
CA GLU A 46 12.23 -10.37 39.04
C GLU A 46 11.82 -9.12 38.26
N ALA A 47 12.55 -8.79 37.18
CA ALA A 47 12.18 -7.67 36.30
C ALA A 47 10.79 -7.88 35.68
N LYS A 48 10.49 -9.10 35.23
CA LYS A 48 9.17 -9.46 34.69
C LYS A 48 8.07 -9.33 35.75
N GLN A 49 8.29 -9.88 36.96
CA GLN A 49 7.33 -9.77 38.06
C GLN A 49 7.07 -8.31 38.47
N GLN A 50 8.10 -7.47 38.47
CA GLN A 50 7.95 -6.05 38.76
C GLN A 50 7.22 -5.29 37.66
N HIS A 51 7.37 -5.69 36.40
CA HIS A 51 6.63 -5.13 35.27
C HIS A 51 5.14 -5.52 35.35
N ASP A 52 4.85 -6.81 35.57
CA ASP A 52 3.48 -7.32 35.72
C ASP A 52 2.72 -6.61 36.86
N LEU A 53 3.43 -6.24 37.94
CA LEU A 53 2.85 -5.48 39.05
C LEU A 53 2.52 -4.03 38.66
N LEU A 54 3.37 -3.37 37.88
CA LEU A 54 3.12 -2.02 37.35
C LEU A 54 1.91 -2.03 36.42
N ASP A 55 1.88 -2.97 35.48
CA ASP A 55 0.79 -3.12 34.50
C ASP A 55 -0.54 -3.35 35.20
N LYS A 56 -0.54 -4.22 36.22
CA LYS A 56 -1.73 -4.48 37.02
C LYS A 56 -2.21 -3.21 37.73
N ALA A 57 -1.32 -2.44 38.34
CA ALA A 57 -1.69 -1.22 39.05
C ALA A 57 -2.22 -0.13 38.11
N TYR A 58 -1.58 0.06 36.95
CA TYR A 58 -2.01 0.98 35.91
C TYR A 58 -3.42 0.63 35.42
N ASN A 59 -3.67 -0.63 35.04
CA ASN A 59 -4.97 -1.08 34.57
C ASN A 59 -6.08 -0.92 35.62
N THR A 60 -5.78 -1.16 36.90
CA THR A 60 -6.74 -0.94 37.99
C THR A 60 -7.20 0.51 38.09
N ILE A 61 -6.28 1.48 37.91
CA ILE A 61 -6.62 2.90 37.98
C ILE A 61 -7.28 3.37 36.68
N LEU A 62 -6.79 2.93 35.52
CA LEU A 62 -7.37 3.24 34.21
C LEU A 62 -8.85 2.81 34.13
N THR A 63 -9.17 1.62 34.65
CA THR A 63 -10.56 1.13 34.71
C THR A 63 -11.48 2.03 35.54
N ARG A 64 -10.94 2.77 36.52
CA ARG A 64 -11.71 3.74 37.30
C ARG A 64 -12.01 4.99 36.51
N PHE A 65 -11.07 5.48 35.70
CA PHE A 65 -11.32 6.61 34.78
C PHE A 65 -12.39 6.24 33.75
N LEU A 66 -12.26 5.07 33.13
CA LEU A 66 -13.22 4.58 32.14
C LEU A 66 -14.63 4.39 32.72
N ARG A 67 -14.75 3.96 33.98
CA ARG A 67 -16.06 3.89 34.69
C ARG A 67 -16.56 5.23 35.21
N GLY A 68 -15.70 6.23 35.37
CA GLY A 68 -16.05 7.56 35.88
C GLY A 68 -16.73 8.46 34.85
N GLU A 69 -16.64 8.09 33.57
CA GLU A 69 -17.28 8.81 32.45
C GLU A 69 -18.62 8.19 32.00
N GLU A 70 -19.05 7.09 32.63
CA GLU A 70 -20.30 6.38 32.31
C GLU A 70 -21.49 6.87 33.17
N GLU A 71 -21.99 8.09 32.89
CA GLU A 71 -23.41 8.43 33.09
C GLU A 71 -24.01 8.82 31.72
N VAL A 72 -23.89 7.92 30.74
CA VAL A 72 -24.62 8.01 29.47
C VAL A 72 -25.16 6.63 29.13
N GLU A 73 -26.46 6.59 28.88
CA GLU A 73 -27.27 5.39 28.64
C GLU A 73 -26.68 4.48 27.56
N VAL A 74 -26.68 3.19 27.88
CA VAL A 74 -26.34 2.09 26.97
C VAL A 74 -27.41 1.97 25.88
N PRO A 75 -27.01 1.86 24.60
CA PRO A 75 -27.58 0.82 23.77
C PRO A 75 -26.52 -0.25 23.51
N SER A 76 -26.97 -1.48 23.72
CA SER A 76 -26.38 -2.77 23.33
C SER A 76 -25.41 -2.71 22.15
N SER A 77 -24.22 -3.30 22.36
CA SER A 77 -23.22 -3.62 21.34
C SER A 77 -23.83 -4.26 20.09
N PRO A 78 -23.16 -4.16 18.93
CA PRO A 78 -22.08 -5.11 18.67
C PRO A 78 -20.77 -4.43 18.26
N GLN A 79 -19.68 -4.97 18.82
CA GLN A 79 -18.30 -5.00 18.29
C GLN A 79 -18.00 -3.95 17.22
N GLU A 80 -17.29 -2.88 17.59
CA GLU A 80 -16.49 -2.16 16.60
C GLU A 80 -15.40 -3.11 16.13
N ASP A 81 -15.65 -3.77 15.00
CA ASP A 81 -14.65 -4.56 14.31
C ASP A 81 -13.50 -3.64 13.93
N PHE A 82 -12.40 -3.72 14.68
CA PHE A 82 -11.15 -3.10 14.28
C PHE A 82 -10.84 -3.56 12.86
N THR A 83 -10.63 -2.61 11.96
CA THR A 83 -10.24 -2.93 10.59
C THR A 83 -8.98 -3.79 10.62
N MET A 84 -8.85 -4.75 9.69
CA MET A 84 -7.64 -5.59 9.60
C MET A 84 -6.35 -4.75 9.54
N LYS A 85 -6.44 -3.53 8.99
CA LYS A 85 -5.36 -2.53 9.01
C LYS A 85 -4.99 -2.07 10.43
N GLN A 86 -5.97 -1.75 11.27
CA GLN A 86 -5.73 -1.38 12.67
C GLN A 86 -5.13 -2.54 13.47
N ILE A 87 -5.62 -3.77 13.26
CA ILE A 87 -5.09 -4.97 13.92
C ILE A 87 -3.65 -5.24 13.47
N THR A 88 -3.38 -5.25 12.16
CA THR A 88 -2.03 -5.50 11.61
C THR A 88 -1.05 -4.41 12.05
N ASN A 89 -1.47 -3.15 12.01
CA ASN A 89 -0.63 -2.03 12.45
C ASN A 89 -0.42 -2.03 13.96
N ALA A 90 -1.38 -2.50 14.76
CA ALA A 90 -1.23 -2.68 16.20
C ALA A 90 -0.25 -3.83 16.52
N GLN A 91 -0.35 -4.96 15.82
CA GLN A 91 0.58 -6.09 15.94
C GLN A 91 2.03 -5.68 15.62
N ASP A 92 2.25 -4.89 14.56
CA ASP A 92 3.58 -4.37 14.21
C ASP A 92 4.13 -3.33 15.21
N ARG A 93 3.25 -2.63 15.95
CA ARG A 93 3.65 -1.62 16.96
C ARG A 93 4.05 -2.26 18.28
N ILE A 94 3.51 -3.43 18.60
CA ILE A 94 3.67 -4.09 19.91
C ILE A 94 4.86 -5.07 19.90
N HIS A 95 5.31 -5.56 18.74
CA HIS A 95 6.49 -6.41 18.63
C HIS A 95 7.63 -5.76 17.83
N MET A 96 8.84 -5.73 18.38
CA MET A 96 10.06 -5.66 17.56
C MET A 96 10.00 -6.82 16.56
N PRO A 97 10.24 -6.59 15.25
CA PRO A 97 9.96 -7.60 14.23
C PRO A 97 10.80 -8.83 14.50
N SER A 98 10.15 -9.92 14.91
CA SER A 98 10.76 -11.24 14.87
C SER A 98 11.06 -11.55 13.40
N THR A 99 12.24 -12.10 13.13
CA THR A 99 12.65 -12.54 11.80
C THR A 99 12.03 -13.89 11.42
N SER A 100 10.95 -14.29 12.10
CA SER A 100 10.41 -15.64 12.05
C SER A 100 8.98 -15.61 11.53
N ASP A 101 8.69 -16.49 10.57
CA ASP A 101 7.38 -16.60 9.92
C ASP A 101 6.31 -17.28 10.82
N GLU A 102 6.67 -17.71 12.04
CA GLU A 102 5.82 -18.48 12.96
C GLU A 102 4.81 -17.63 13.75
N ASP A 103 4.95 -16.29 13.75
CA ASP A 103 4.05 -15.38 14.48
C ASP A 103 2.85 -14.88 13.64
N LEU A 104 2.62 -15.50 12.47
CA LEU A 104 1.59 -15.07 11.53
C LEU A 104 0.22 -15.64 11.92
N TRP A 105 -0.65 -14.80 12.47
CA TRP A 105 -2.06 -15.14 12.64
C TRP A 105 -2.72 -15.35 11.27
N ILE A 106 -3.08 -16.60 10.98
CA ILE A 106 -3.87 -16.99 9.81
C ILE A 106 -5.35 -16.85 10.19
N SER A 107 -6.04 -15.88 9.59
CA SER A 107 -7.49 -15.79 9.74
C SER A 107 -8.14 -17.05 9.16
N PRO A 108 -9.05 -17.73 9.89
CA PRO A 108 -9.85 -18.79 9.31
C PRO A 108 -10.64 -18.24 8.11
N GLU A 109 -10.65 -18.98 7.01
CA GLU A 109 -11.49 -18.70 5.84
C GLU A 109 -12.97 -18.65 6.28
N ALA A 110 -13.59 -17.48 6.15
CA ALA A 110 -15.02 -17.35 6.37
C ALA A 110 -15.76 -18.01 5.20
N SER A 111 -16.28 -19.22 5.42
CA SER A 111 -17.23 -19.89 4.53
C SER A 111 -18.48 -19.01 4.38
N ARG A 112 -18.59 -18.23 3.30
CA ARG A 112 -19.84 -17.55 2.96
C ARG A 112 -20.86 -18.57 2.44
N PRO A 113 -22.14 -18.47 2.85
CA PRO A 113 -23.15 -19.44 2.49
C PRO A 113 -23.51 -19.32 1.00
N SER A 114 -23.65 -20.47 0.34
CA SER A 114 -24.24 -20.56 -1.00
C SER A 114 -25.72 -20.23 -0.92
N SER A 115 -26.16 -19.14 -1.54
CA SER A 115 -27.59 -18.90 -1.77
C SER A 115 -27.95 -19.33 -3.18
N SER A 116 -28.43 -20.57 -3.28
CA SER A 116 -29.24 -21.07 -4.39
C SER A 116 -30.67 -20.54 -4.24
N GLN A 117 -31.13 -19.64 -5.12
CA GLN A 117 -32.56 -19.49 -5.42
C GLN A 117 -32.77 -19.07 -6.88
N THR A 118 -33.45 -19.96 -7.61
CA THR A 118 -34.26 -19.73 -8.80
C THR A 118 -35.52 -18.94 -8.42
N ASP A 119 -35.89 -17.93 -9.22
CA ASP A 119 -37.24 -17.77 -9.77
C ASP A 119 -37.36 -16.56 -10.73
N SER A 120 -38.36 -16.67 -11.60
CA SER A 120 -38.46 -16.10 -12.94
C SER A 120 -39.17 -14.73 -13.07
N GLU A 121 -38.68 -13.95 -14.05
CA GLU A 121 -39.29 -12.94 -14.95
C GLU A 121 -40.26 -11.84 -14.47
N LEU A 122 -39.93 -10.58 -14.81
CA LEU A 122 -40.66 -9.70 -15.77
C LEU A 122 -39.70 -8.64 -16.37
N PRO A 123 -39.88 -8.15 -17.63
CA PRO A 123 -38.86 -7.38 -18.35
C PRO A 123 -38.94 -5.88 -18.05
N VAL A 124 -37.95 -5.38 -17.32
CA VAL A 124 -37.66 -3.94 -17.13
C VAL A 124 -36.67 -3.50 -18.22
N PRO A 125 -36.76 -2.29 -18.79
CA PRO A 125 -35.82 -1.84 -19.82
C PRO A 125 -34.39 -1.94 -19.30
N ARG A 126 -33.57 -2.69 -20.03
CA ARG A 126 -32.21 -3.06 -19.66
C ARG A 126 -31.35 -1.80 -19.64
N ALA A 127 -31.22 -1.18 -18.47
CA ALA A 127 -30.06 -0.34 -18.19
C ALA A 127 -28.83 -1.19 -18.54
N ALA A 128 -28.00 -0.71 -19.45
CA ALA A 128 -26.78 -1.40 -19.84
C ALA A 128 -25.98 -1.66 -18.56
N ASN A 129 -25.89 -2.92 -18.14
CA ASN A 129 -25.03 -3.30 -17.03
C ASN A 129 -23.63 -2.80 -17.38
N ALA A 130 -23.10 -1.87 -16.58
CA ALA A 130 -21.68 -1.54 -16.65
C ALA A 130 -20.90 -2.86 -16.70
N PRO A 131 -19.98 -3.06 -17.66
CA PRO A 131 -19.16 -4.25 -17.70
C PRO A 131 -18.48 -4.39 -16.34
N GLY A 132 -18.83 -5.44 -15.60
CA GLY A 132 -18.18 -5.74 -14.34
C GLY A 132 -16.68 -5.94 -14.53
N PHE A 133 -15.97 -6.01 -13.41
CA PHE A 133 -14.53 -6.26 -13.40
C PHE A 133 -14.14 -7.36 -14.38
N SER A 134 -13.20 -7.02 -15.26
CA SER A 134 -12.59 -7.97 -16.19
C SER A 134 -11.09 -7.78 -16.16
N LEU A 135 -10.39 -8.90 -16.02
CA LEU A 135 -8.94 -8.96 -16.07
C LEU A 135 -8.53 -9.46 -17.45
N ARG A 136 -7.69 -8.70 -18.16
CA ARG A 136 -7.14 -9.08 -19.46
C ARG A 136 -5.62 -9.05 -19.43
N GLU A 137 -4.96 -10.09 -19.93
CA GLU A 137 -3.51 -10.09 -20.12
C GLU A 137 -3.16 -9.80 -21.59
N ILE A 138 -2.21 -8.89 -21.81
CA ILE A 138 -1.69 -8.54 -23.14
C ILE A 138 -0.15 -8.53 -23.14
N GLN A 139 0.44 -8.74 -24.31
CA GLN A 139 1.88 -8.55 -24.51
C GLN A 139 2.14 -7.12 -24.98
N GLY A 140 3.11 -6.42 -24.38
CA GLY A 140 3.44 -5.05 -24.78
C GLY A 140 4.34 -4.29 -23.82
N ASP A 141 4.36 -2.96 -23.94
CA ASP A 141 5.00 -2.06 -22.98
C ASP A 141 3.94 -1.31 -22.18
N ILE A 142 4.05 -1.32 -20.85
CA ILE A 142 3.13 -0.58 -19.97
C ILE A 142 3.16 0.92 -20.27
N LEU A 143 4.27 1.44 -20.82
CA LEU A 143 4.40 2.84 -21.24
C LEU A 143 3.59 3.16 -22.51
N GLU A 144 2.95 2.18 -23.15
CA GLU A 144 2.02 2.39 -24.26
C GLU A 144 0.57 2.59 -23.81
N ALA A 145 0.29 2.40 -22.50
CA ALA A 145 -1.03 2.60 -21.89
C ALA A 145 -1.70 3.90 -22.38
N PRO A 146 -3.04 3.90 -22.56
CA PRO A 146 -3.75 5.02 -23.18
C PRO A 146 -3.65 6.32 -22.35
N ASP A 147 -4.10 7.42 -22.95
CA ASP A 147 -4.32 8.65 -22.19
C ASP A 147 -5.29 8.37 -21.03
N ARG A 148 -5.00 8.98 -19.90
CA ARG A 148 -5.66 8.83 -18.60
C ARG A 148 -5.57 7.46 -17.92
N ALA A 149 -4.75 6.54 -18.42
CA ALA A 149 -4.56 5.26 -17.75
C ALA A 149 -3.99 5.44 -16.32
N VAL A 150 -4.44 4.56 -15.41
CA VAL A 150 -3.83 4.37 -14.09
C VAL A 150 -2.80 3.25 -14.20
N ILE A 151 -1.52 3.60 -14.11
CA ILE A 151 -0.43 2.62 -14.09
C ILE A 151 -0.16 2.20 -12.65
N VAL A 152 -0.50 0.95 -12.32
CA VAL A 152 -0.31 0.36 -11.00
C VAL A 152 1.02 -0.39 -10.94
N HIS A 153 1.77 -0.18 -9.87
CA HIS A 153 2.97 -0.96 -9.58
C HIS A 153 3.22 -1.11 -8.08
N ALA A 154 3.94 -2.18 -7.72
CA ALA A 154 4.38 -2.42 -6.35
C ALA A 154 5.66 -1.64 -6.03
N VAL A 155 5.70 -1.02 -4.85
CA VAL A 155 6.80 -0.17 -4.37
C VAL A 155 7.22 -0.52 -2.94
N ASN A 156 8.41 -0.04 -2.58
CA ASN A 156 8.89 -0.04 -1.21
C ASN A 156 8.54 1.26 -0.48
N CYS A 157 8.74 1.30 0.84
CA CYS A 157 8.53 2.48 1.67
C CYS A 157 9.78 3.38 1.81
N GLN A 158 10.92 3.01 1.21
CA GLN A 158 12.19 3.76 1.33
C GLN A 158 12.36 4.86 0.26
N GLY A 159 11.36 5.13 -0.57
CA GLY A 159 11.43 6.20 -1.60
C GLY A 159 12.33 5.86 -2.79
N VAL A 160 12.49 4.58 -3.12
CA VAL A 160 13.41 4.12 -4.17
C VAL A 160 12.69 3.41 -5.31
N TRP A 161 12.72 4.02 -6.50
CA TRP A 161 12.38 3.38 -7.78
C TRP A 161 13.68 3.05 -8.53
N GLY A 162 14.30 1.91 -8.19
CA GLY A 162 15.67 1.60 -8.59
C GLY A 162 15.87 0.39 -9.51
N TYR A 163 14.82 -0.41 -9.75
CA TYR A 163 14.93 -1.62 -10.57
C TYR A 163 13.61 -1.93 -11.30
N GLY A 164 13.68 -2.75 -12.35
CA GLY A 164 12.53 -3.31 -13.03
C GLY A 164 11.60 -2.23 -13.58
N ILE A 165 10.29 -2.38 -13.36
CA ILE A 165 9.31 -1.40 -13.83
C ILE A 165 9.40 -0.07 -13.10
N ALA A 166 9.73 -0.05 -11.81
CA ALA A 166 9.88 1.18 -11.05
C ALA A 166 10.98 2.08 -11.64
N ALA A 167 12.12 1.51 -12.06
CA ALA A 167 13.17 2.27 -12.74
C ALA A 167 12.72 2.84 -14.09
N GLN A 168 11.93 2.08 -14.86
CA GLN A 168 11.36 2.55 -16.14
C GLN A 168 10.39 3.71 -15.89
N LEU A 169 9.47 3.58 -14.92
CA LEU A 169 8.55 4.65 -14.54
C LEU A 169 9.28 5.87 -14.00
N LYS A 170 10.38 5.72 -13.25
CA LYS A 170 11.20 6.86 -12.80
C LYS A 170 11.79 7.65 -13.96
N LYS A 171 12.20 6.97 -15.03
CA LYS A 171 12.76 7.61 -16.22
C LYS A 171 11.68 8.35 -17.00
N SER A 172 10.50 7.76 -17.14
CA SER A 172 9.40 8.31 -17.93
C SER A 172 8.53 9.33 -17.17
N PHE A 173 8.46 9.25 -15.84
CA PHE A 173 7.65 10.10 -14.96
C PHE A 173 8.47 10.62 -13.76
N PRO A 174 9.52 11.44 -13.99
CA PRO A 174 10.40 11.92 -12.95
C PRO A 174 9.70 12.81 -11.89
N GLU A 175 8.68 13.60 -12.26
CA GLU A 175 7.94 14.37 -11.26
C GLU A 175 7.00 13.49 -10.43
N ALA A 176 6.35 12.49 -11.04
CA ALA A 176 5.59 11.50 -10.27
C ALA A 176 6.50 10.77 -9.25
N TYR A 177 7.74 10.43 -9.65
CA TYR A 177 8.73 9.89 -8.71
C TYR A 177 9.05 10.87 -7.58
N ARG A 178 9.13 12.18 -7.84
CA ARG A 178 9.37 13.20 -6.81
C ARG A 178 8.23 13.24 -5.79
N VAL A 179 6.98 13.14 -6.24
CA VAL A 179 5.79 13.05 -5.37
C VAL A 179 5.89 11.80 -4.48
N TYR A 180 6.11 10.63 -5.08
CA TYR A 180 6.31 9.38 -4.34
C TYR A 180 7.45 9.47 -3.31
N ARG A 181 8.61 10.02 -3.71
CA ARG A 181 9.78 10.15 -2.82
C ARG A 181 9.49 11.06 -1.64
N THR A 182 8.81 12.19 -1.89
CA THR A 182 8.42 13.14 -0.84
C THR A 182 7.45 12.47 0.13
N HIS A 183 6.47 11.72 -0.38
CA HIS A 183 5.52 10.97 0.44
C HIS A 183 6.22 9.97 1.37
N CYS A 184 7.19 9.20 0.85
CA CYS A 184 7.99 8.29 1.68
C CYS A 184 8.85 9.03 2.73
N GLN A 185 9.37 10.23 2.41
CA GLN A 185 10.20 11.00 3.34
C GLN A 185 9.40 11.66 4.46
N GLN A 186 8.16 12.08 4.18
CA GLN A 186 7.25 12.66 5.18
C GLN A 186 6.78 11.61 6.19
N ASN A 187 6.65 10.35 5.76
CA ASN A 187 6.29 9.23 6.62
C ASN A 187 7.56 8.58 7.16
N THR A 188 8.07 9.11 8.28
CA THR A 188 9.36 8.70 8.86
C THR A 188 9.48 7.20 9.15
N LYS A 189 8.36 6.50 9.32
CA LYS A 189 8.36 5.07 9.62
C LYS A 189 7.57 4.32 8.56
N ALA A 190 8.17 3.25 8.03
CA ALA A 190 7.57 2.47 6.95
C ALA A 190 6.15 1.97 7.27
N TYR A 191 5.87 1.70 8.55
CA TYR A 191 4.56 1.22 9.00
C TYR A 191 3.43 2.24 8.82
N ASP A 192 3.74 3.54 8.65
CA ASP A 192 2.72 4.56 8.46
C ASP A 192 2.04 4.44 7.09
N ILE A 193 2.77 3.92 6.09
CA ILE A 193 2.34 3.84 4.69
C ILE A 193 2.30 2.42 4.12
N ILE A 194 2.90 1.43 4.80
CA ILE A 194 2.88 0.04 4.32
C ILE A 194 1.44 -0.52 4.29
N GLY A 195 1.09 -1.24 3.23
CA GLY A 195 -0.27 -1.73 3.01
C GLY A 195 -1.27 -0.64 2.61
N THR A 196 -0.79 0.56 2.23
CA THR A 196 -1.62 1.61 1.61
C THR A 196 -1.27 1.77 0.12
N ALA A 197 -1.99 2.64 -0.57
CA ALA A 197 -1.67 3.05 -1.92
C ALA A 197 -1.55 4.58 -2.02
N LEU A 198 -0.66 5.04 -2.90
CA LEU A 198 -0.58 6.45 -3.29
C LEU A 198 -0.98 6.58 -4.76
N LEU A 199 -2.06 7.29 -5.03
CA LEU A 199 -2.51 7.63 -6.39
C LEU A 199 -1.99 9.02 -6.77
N ILE A 200 -1.08 9.07 -7.73
CA ILE A 200 -0.40 10.29 -8.16
C ILE A 200 -1.07 10.77 -9.46
N PRO A 201 -1.64 12.00 -9.51
CA PRO A 201 -2.20 12.54 -10.74
C PRO A 201 -1.10 12.86 -11.77
N PRO A 202 -1.45 12.97 -13.07
CA PRO A 202 -0.51 13.31 -14.12
C PRO A 202 0.22 14.62 -13.82
N GLN A 203 1.55 14.56 -13.76
CA GLN A 203 2.36 15.74 -13.48
C GLN A 203 2.60 16.54 -14.77
N PRO A 204 2.30 17.84 -14.81
CA PRO A 204 2.47 18.68 -16.02
C PRO A 204 3.81 18.53 -16.71
N LYS A 205 4.92 18.44 -15.96
CA LYS A 205 6.26 18.32 -16.57
C LYS A 205 6.58 16.93 -17.11
N ASP A 206 5.80 15.90 -16.74
CA ASP A 206 5.98 14.54 -17.25
C ASP A 206 5.26 14.33 -18.59
N TYR A 207 4.33 15.21 -18.98
CA TYR A 207 3.59 15.09 -20.24
C TYR A 207 3.62 16.32 -21.14
N LYS A 208 4.12 17.48 -20.69
CA LYS A 208 4.31 18.66 -21.53
C LYS A 208 5.72 18.63 -22.11
N GLU A 209 5.85 18.25 -23.38
CA GLU A 209 7.10 18.42 -24.10
C GLU A 209 7.12 19.82 -24.73
N GLU A 210 8.03 20.68 -24.24
CA GLU A 210 8.40 21.89 -24.98
C GLU A 210 9.35 21.49 -26.11
N MET A 211 8.89 21.62 -27.36
CA MET A 211 9.80 21.54 -28.50
C MET A 211 10.72 22.77 -28.50
N THR A 212 11.91 22.66 -27.92
CA THR A 212 13.03 23.51 -28.34
C THR A 212 13.49 23.03 -29.71
N ARG A 213 13.15 23.79 -30.76
CA ARG A 213 13.84 23.65 -32.05
C ARG A 213 15.32 23.91 -31.81
N GLU A 214 16.14 22.87 -31.79
CA GLU A 214 17.59 23.02 -31.98
C GLU A 214 17.83 23.32 -33.47
N ASP A 215 17.49 24.54 -33.89
CA ASP A 215 17.92 25.05 -35.19
C ASP A 215 19.41 25.41 -35.05
N GLY A 216 20.27 24.44 -35.34
CA GLY A 216 21.72 24.60 -35.48
C GLY A 216 22.09 25.41 -36.73
N ASN A 217 21.44 26.55 -36.99
CA ASN A 217 21.84 27.43 -38.07
C ASN A 217 21.72 28.91 -37.67
N THR A 218 22.89 29.52 -37.53
CA THR A 218 23.10 30.94 -37.22
C THR A 218 22.54 31.84 -38.32
N GLN A 219 21.36 32.44 -38.12
CA GLN A 219 20.99 33.73 -38.72
C GLN A 219 20.08 34.54 -37.77
N PRO A 220 20.29 35.85 -37.63
CA PRO A 220 19.45 36.69 -36.78
C PRO A 220 18.20 37.17 -37.53
N ALA A 221 17.13 37.36 -36.74
CA ALA A 221 15.87 38.05 -37.06
C ALA A 221 14.83 37.29 -37.89
N THR A 222 13.93 36.59 -37.20
CA THR A 222 12.48 36.86 -37.21
C THR A 222 11.87 36.24 -35.96
N VAL A 223 11.16 37.05 -35.17
CA VAL A 223 10.42 36.59 -33.99
C VAL A 223 9.29 35.68 -34.46
N CYS A 224 9.52 34.37 -34.42
CA CYS A 224 8.49 33.35 -34.60
C CYS A 224 8.01 32.92 -33.22
N THR A 225 7.02 33.63 -32.67
CA THR A 225 6.24 33.18 -31.51
C THR A 225 5.37 31.99 -31.94
N GLY A 226 5.85 30.78 -31.65
CA GLY A 226 5.10 29.56 -31.93
C GLY A 226 5.81 28.35 -31.34
N SER A 227 5.93 28.29 -30.01
CA SER A 227 6.26 27.03 -29.33
C SER A 227 5.05 26.12 -29.45
N THR A 228 5.12 25.11 -30.32
CA THR A 228 4.10 24.06 -30.39
C THR A 228 4.38 23.07 -29.26
N THR A 229 3.73 23.24 -28.11
CA THR A 229 3.74 22.23 -27.05
C THR A 229 3.01 20.98 -27.53
N VAL A 230 3.73 19.86 -27.62
CA VAL A 230 3.11 18.55 -27.84
C VAL A 230 2.79 17.96 -26.48
N PHE A 231 1.52 17.64 -26.26
CA PHE A 231 1.08 16.97 -25.04
C PHE A 231 1.21 15.46 -25.23
N ALA A 232 2.09 14.83 -24.45
CA ALA A 232 2.11 13.39 -24.30
C ALA A 232 0.88 12.91 -23.49
N LYS A 233 0.69 11.59 -23.45
CA LYS A 233 -0.41 10.95 -22.71
C LYS A 233 -0.29 11.25 -21.21
N ARG A 234 -1.33 11.81 -20.62
CA ARG A 234 -1.51 12.03 -19.18
C ARG A 234 -1.79 10.71 -18.51
N ARG A 235 -1.01 10.32 -17.49
CA ARG A 235 -1.20 9.03 -16.81
C ARG A 235 -1.08 9.20 -15.31
N TRP A 236 -1.95 8.50 -14.59
CA TRP A 236 -1.90 8.40 -13.15
C TRP A 236 -0.93 7.29 -12.78
N ILE A 237 -0.18 7.47 -11.69
CA ILE A 237 0.71 6.44 -11.15
C ILE A 237 0.16 5.98 -9.80
N ALA A 238 -0.22 4.71 -9.70
CA ALA A 238 -0.69 4.10 -8.46
C ALA A 238 0.41 3.25 -7.83
N CYS A 239 0.93 3.71 -6.70
CA CYS A 239 2.01 3.07 -5.97
C CYS A 239 1.44 2.19 -4.86
N LEU A 240 1.55 0.87 -4.97
CA LEU A 240 1.14 -0.07 -3.91
C LEU A 240 2.30 -0.29 -2.93
N PHE A 241 2.17 0.12 -1.67
CA PHE A 241 3.22 -0.06 -0.66
C PHE A 241 3.23 -1.48 -0.11
N THR A 242 3.84 -2.40 -0.86
CA THR A 242 3.81 -3.84 -0.52
C THR A 242 5.01 -4.30 0.28
N SER A 243 6.07 -3.50 0.41
CA SER A 243 7.21 -3.80 1.27
C SER A 243 7.79 -2.58 1.98
N ALA A 244 8.24 -2.73 3.22
CA ALA A 244 9.02 -1.73 3.94
C ALA A 244 10.32 -1.41 3.21
N GLY A 245 10.98 -2.43 2.65
CA GLY A 245 12.27 -2.28 1.99
C GLY A 245 12.38 -2.91 0.61
N TYR A 246 13.60 -3.01 0.09
CA TYR A 246 13.84 -3.53 -1.25
C TYR A 246 15.19 -4.25 -1.39
N GLY A 247 15.24 -5.24 -2.28
CA GLY A 247 16.44 -6.04 -2.53
C GLY A 247 17.00 -6.68 -1.25
N ARG A 248 18.32 -6.94 -1.23
CA ARG A 248 18.99 -7.47 -0.03
C ARG A 248 19.18 -6.36 1.02
N PRO A 249 19.01 -6.68 2.32
CA PRO A 249 19.28 -5.74 3.40
C PRO A 249 20.77 -5.35 3.40
N ASN A 250 21.06 -4.10 3.76
CA ASN A 250 22.43 -3.64 3.98
C ASN A 250 22.47 -2.65 5.16
N PRO A 251 22.84 -3.13 6.36
CA PRO A 251 22.88 -2.31 7.57
C PRO A 251 23.86 -1.13 7.48
N ALA A 252 24.95 -1.26 6.72
CA ALA A 252 25.98 -0.22 6.62
C ALA A 252 25.47 1.10 6.01
N ILE A 253 24.37 1.04 5.25
CA ILE A 253 23.73 2.19 4.61
C ILE A 253 22.28 2.38 5.10
N ASN A 254 21.92 1.79 6.25
CA ASN A 254 20.56 1.77 6.79
C ASN A 254 19.48 1.31 5.78
N LYS A 255 19.85 0.42 4.86
CA LYS A 255 18.94 -0.08 3.83
C LYS A 255 18.18 -1.29 4.36
N ILE A 256 16.87 -1.13 4.46
CA ILE A 256 15.93 -2.20 4.81
C ILE A 256 15.79 -3.13 3.59
N GLY A 257 15.92 -4.44 3.81
CA GLY A 257 15.70 -5.46 2.79
C GLY A 257 14.24 -5.58 2.41
N LYS A 258 13.95 -6.25 1.29
CA LYS A 258 12.56 -6.61 0.96
C LYS A 258 11.97 -7.54 2.03
N ASP A 259 10.66 -7.44 2.25
CA ASP A 259 9.93 -8.32 3.16
C ASP A 259 9.79 -9.76 2.61
N SER A 260 9.33 -10.67 3.46
CA SER A 260 8.98 -12.03 3.05
C SER A 260 7.79 -12.03 2.07
N LYS A 261 7.70 -13.07 1.23
CA LYS A 261 6.64 -13.18 0.22
C LYS A 261 5.24 -13.09 0.84
N GLN A 262 5.05 -13.72 2.01
CA GLN A 262 3.77 -13.73 2.72
C GLN A 262 3.40 -12.33 3.25
N ARG A 263 4.36 -11.60 3.83
CA ARG A 263 4.15 -10.20 4.23
C ARG A 263 3.78 -9.33 3.02
N ILE A 264 4.47 -9.51 1.89
CA ILE A 264 4.19 -8.76 0.66
C ILE A 264 2.76 -9.04 0.17
N LEU A 265 2.31 -10.29 0.18
CA LEU A 265 0.95 -10.65 -0.22
C LEU A 265 -0.11 -10.01 0.71
N ASN A 266 0.09 -10.09 2.03
CA ASN A 266 -0.82 -9.46 2.99
C ASN A 266 -0.92 -7.94 2.79
N ARG A 267 0.21 -7.27 2.57
CA ARG A 267 0.22 -5.82 2.28
C ARG A 267 -0.35 -5.48 0.91
N THR A 268 -0.19 -6.38 -0.07
CA THR A 268 -0.79 -6.22 -1.39
C THR A 268 -2.30 -6.18 -1.30
N ARG A 269 -2.92 -7.06 -0.49
CA ARG A 269 -4.36 -7.04 -0.24
C ARG A 269 -4.83 -5.69 0.28
N SER A 270 -4.25 -5.22 1.40
CA SER A 270 -4.63 -3.92 1.99
C SER A 270 -4.34 -2.74 1.06
N ALA A 271 -3.26 -2.78 0.29
CA ALA A 271 -2.92 -1.72 -0.65
C ALA A 271 -3.91 -1.65 -1.83
N LEU A 272 -4.40 -2.79 -2.31
CA LEU A 272 -5.40 -2.87 -3.36
C LEU A 272 -6.77 -2.40 -2.88
N GLU A 273 -7.19 -2.79 -1.67
CA GLU A 273 -8.38 -2.25 -1.01
C GLU A 273 -8.30 -0.72 -0.89
N TYR A 274 -7.14 -0.19 -0.44
CA TYR A 274 -6.93 1.24 -0.33
C TYR A 274 -6.97 1.94 -1.69
N LEU A 275 -6.34 1.36 -2.72
CA LEU A 275 -6.37 1.88 -4.08
C LEU A 275 -7.80 1.95 -4.62
N ARG A 276 -8.60 0.90 -4.35
CA ARG A 276 -10.00 0.86 -4.75
C ARG A 276 -10.78 2.05 -4.18
N VAL A 277 -10.65 2.32 -2.88
CA VAL A 277 -11.28 3.48 -2.23
C VAL A 277 -10.86 4.79 -2.89
N LEU A 278 -9.56 4.97 -3.16
CA LEU A 278 -9.05 6.18 -3.84
C LEU A 278 -9.65 6.35 -5.25
N LEU A 279 -9.91 5.27 -5.97
CA LEU A 279 -10.48 5.32 -7.31
C LEU A 279 -11.99 5.59 -7.27
N GLU A 280 -12.70 5.05 -6.28
CA GLU A 280 -14.14 5.28 -6.06
C GLU A 280 -14.43 6.73 -5.59
N GLU A 281 -13.47 7.40 -4.95
CA GLU A 281 -13.60 8.82 -4.55
C GLU A 281 -13.78 9.77 -5.74
N PHE A 282 -13.31 9.40 -6.94
CA PHE A 282 -13.55 10.17 -8.16
C PHE A 282 -15.02 10.11 -8.65
N GLY A 283 -15.89 9.44 -7.88
CA GLY A 283 -17.30 9.23 -8.17
C GLY A 283 -17.53 7.98 -9.02
N PRO A 284 -18.78 7.50 -9.07
CA PRO A 284 -19.10 6.34 -9.89
C PRO A 284 -18.80 6.65 -11.36
N SER A 285 -18.12 5.73 -12.05
CA SER A 285 -18.13 5.68 -13.51
C SER A 285 -19.50 5.18 -13.93
N ASN A 286 -20.54 6.00 -13.72
CA ASN A 286 -21.82 5.74 -14.35
C ASN A 286 -21.54 5.57 -15.83
N PHE A 287 -21.73 4.34 -16.33
CA PHE A 287 -21.68 3.95 -17.73
C PHE A 287 -22.88 4.62 -18.44
N ASP A 288 -22.88 5.94 -18.46
CA ASP A 288 -23.65 6.69 -19.42
C ASP A 288 -22.78 6.77 -20.68
N GLU A 289 -23.26 6.21 -21.78
CA GLU A 289 -22.65 6.41 -23.10
C GLU A 289 -22.48 7.91 -23.40
N ASP A 290 -23.31 8.77 -22.77
CA ASP A 290 -23.29 10.21 -22.93
C ASP A 290 -22.32 10.94 -21.97
N THR A 291 -21.98 10.41 -20.78
CA THR A 291 -20.89 10.95 -19.93
C THR A 291 -19.60 10.21 -20.19
N ASN A 292 -19.08 10.48 -21.38
CA ASN A 292 -17.80 10.01 -21.87
C ASN A 292 -16.69 10.25 -20.81
N TRP A 293 -16.06 9.22 -20.25
CA TRP A 293 -14.77 9.34 -19.53
C TRP A 293 -13.67 10.00 -20.38
N ARG A 294 -13.95 10.22 -21.67
CA ARG A 294 -13.14 11.00 -22.60
C ARG A 294 -13.32 12.51 -22.53
N THR A 295 -14.27 13.03 -21.75
CA THR A 295 -14.52 14.48 -21.63
C THR A 295 -14.12 15.08 -20.28
N ASP A 296 -13.90 14.27 -19.25
CA ASP A 296 -13.39 14.75 -17.96
C ASP A 296 -11.87 14.50 -17.87
N ASP A 297 -11.14 15.53 -18.21
CA ASP A 297 -9.68 15.53 -18.30
C ASP A 297 -8.98 15.30 -16.94
N ASP A 298 -9.71 15.47 -15.84
CA ASP A 298 -9.18 15.38 -14.47
C ASP A 298 -9.49 14.04 -13.77
N LYS A 299 -10.09 13.07 -14.48
CA LYS A 299 -10.44 11.75 -13.92
C LYS A 299 -9.55 10.60 -14.41
N PRO A 300 -9.19 9.66 -13.52
CA PRO A 300 -8.48 8.44 -13.90
C PRO A 300 -9.35 7.57 -14.81
N GLY A 301 -8.77 7.01 -15.87
CA GLY A 301 -9.41 6.10 -16.82
C GLY A 301 -9.20 4.63 -16.48
N GLU A 302 -8.85 3.83 -17.51
CA GLU A 302 -8.62 2.38 -17.39
C GLU A 302 -7.41 2.04 -16.50
N ILE A 303 -7.46 0.86 -15.84
CA ILE A 303 -6.37 0.40 -14.98
C ILE A 303 -5.42 -0.52 -15.75
N TRP A 304 -4.13 -0.25 -15.61
CA TRP A 304 -3.05 -0.95 -16.29
C TRP A 304 -1.97 -1.31 -15.28
N SER A 305 -1.43 -2.52 -15.32
CA SER A 305 -0.29 -2.90 -14.48
C SER A 305 0.62 -3.89 -15.19
N CYS A 306 1.88 -3.96 -14.79
CA CYS A 306 2.66 -5.18 -15.03
C CYS A 306 2.22 -6.27 -14.04
N LYS A 307 2.80 -7.46 -14.17
CA LYS A 307 2.78 -8.49 -13.10
C LYS A 307 3.55 -7.98 -11.88
N PHE A 308 2.89 -7.20 -11.03
CA PHE A 308 3.51 -6.60 -9.85
C PHE A 308 3.88 -7.69 -8.84
N ASN A 309 4.84 -7.39 -7.96
CA ASN A 309 5.50 -8.33 -7.05
C ASN A 309 6.31 -9.49 -7.68
N SER A 310 6.08 -9.88 -8.94
CA SER A 310 6.78 -11.02 -9.56
C SER A 310 8.20 -10.76 -10.04
N GLY A 311 8.58 -9.49 -10.17
CA GLY A 311 9.96 -9.09 -10.46
C GLY A 311 10.88 -9.14 -9.23
N ALA A 312 11.40 -7.98 -8.81
CA ALA A 312 12.42 -7.89 -7.75
C ALA A 312 11.95 -8.42 -6.38
N PHE A 313 10.65 -8.39 -6.12
CA PHE A 313 10.07 -8.93 -4.89
C PHE A 313 9.99 -10.46 -4.92
N GLY A 314 9.89 -11.08 -6.09
CA GLY A 314 9.99 -12.53 -6.29
C GLY A 314 8.80 -13.30 -5.72
N VAL A 315 7.61 -12.70 -5.75
CA VAL A 315 6.35 -13.35 -5.40
C VAL A 315 5.75 -13.93 -6.67
N GLU A 316 5.26 -15.18 -6.64
CA GLU A 316 4.59 -15.77 -7.82
C GLU A 316 3.40 -14.90 -8.23
N TRP A 317 3.23 -14.70 -9.54
CA TRP A 317 2.21 -13.79 -10.05
C TRP A 317 0.81 -14.26 -9.69
N GLU A 318 0.57 -15.56 -9.75
CA GLU A 318 -0.70 -16.23 -9.47
C GLU A 318 -1.24 -15.85 -8.09
N SER A 319 -0.37 -15.76 -7.08
CA SER A 319 -0.77 -15.35 -5.73
C SER A 319 -1.17 -13.87 -5.66
N SER A 320 -0.47 -12.99 -6.39
CA SER A 320 -0.83 -11.57 -6.46
C SER A 320 -2.09 -11.34 -7.30
N CYS A 321 -2.26 -12.12 -8.36
CA CYS A 321 -3.42 -12.10 -9.26
C CYS A 321 -4.69 -12.55 -8.54
N ALA A 322 -4.64 -13.61 -7.74
CA ALA A 322 -5.80 -14.07 -6.96
C ALA A 322 -6.29 -13.00 -5.97
N ILE A 323 -5.37 -12.27 -5.32
CA ILE A 323 -5.73 -11.14 -4.45
C ILE A 323 -6.34 -10.01 -5.27
N LEU A 324 -5.76 -9.68 -6.43
CA LEU A 324 -6.29 -8.66 -7.32
C LEU A 324 -7.74 -8.96 -7.73
N GLU A 325 -8.00 -10.17 -8.21
CA GLU A 325 -9.34 -10.60 -8.61
C GLU A 325 -10.34 -10.54 -7.45
N GLN A 326 -9.92 -10.95 -6.24
CA GLN A 326 -10.76 -10.90 -5.05
C GLN A 326 -11.14 -9.46 -4.66
N GLU A 327 -10.17 -8.56 -4.58
CA GLU A 327 -10.40 -7.18 -4.12
C GLU A 327 -11.16 -6.33 -5.15
N PHE A 328 -10.97 -6.62 -6.44
CA PHE A 328 -11.57 -5.87 -7.53
C PHE A 328 -12.78 -6.57 -8.19
N ALA A 329 -13.24 -7.74 -7.72
CA ALA A 329 -14.32 -8.53 -8.34
C ALA A 329 -15.60 -7.73 -8.67
N THR A 330 -15.93 -6.72 -7.86
CA THR A 330 -17.12 -5.88 -8.03
C THR A 330 -16.81 -4.48 -8.56
N PHE A 331 -15.56 -4.23 -8.95
CA PHE A 331 -15.13 -2.95 -9.48
C PHE A 331 -15.58 -2.77 -10.93
N GLU A 332 -15.96 -1.55 -11.29
CA GLU A 332 -16.61 -1.23 -12.57
C GLU A 332 -15.65 -1.11 -13.77
N ARG A 333 -14.34 -1.04 -13.53
CA ARG A 333 -13.35 -0.78 -14.58
C ARG A 333 -12.57 -2.03 -14.98
N PRO A 334 -12.22 -2.18 -16.27
CA PRO A 334 -11.34 -3.26 -16.69
C PRO A 334 -9.91 -3.03 -16.17
N TRP A 335 -9.24 -4.14 -15.88
CA TRP A 335 -7.83 -4.16 -15.50
C TRP A 335 -7.00 -4.87 -16.57
N THR A 336 -5.99 -4.19 -17.09
CA THR A 336 -5.09 -4.70 -18.13
C THR A 336 -3.74 -5.07 -17.52
N ILE A 337 -3.39 -6.34 -17.57
CA ILE A 337 -2.05 -6.82 -17.23
C ILE A 337 -1.19 -6.81 -18.48
N VAL A 338 -0.06 -6.11 -18.43
CA VAL A 338 0.92 -6.06 -19.51
C VAL A 338 2.12 -6.93 -19.16
N ASP A 339 2.30 -7.99 -19.94
CA ASP A 339 3.53 -8.77 -19.96
C ASP A 339 4.50 -8.17 -20.96
N LYS A 340 5.73 -7.95 -20.50
CA LYS A 340 6.79 -7.43 -21.36
C LYS A 340 7.29 -8.56 -22.24
N VAL A 341 7.32 -8.32 -23.56
CA VAL A 341 7.95 -9.24 -24.49
C VAL A 341 9.47 -9.21 -24.25
N ASP A 342 10.04 -10.29 -23.70
CA ASP A 342 11.48 -10.45 -23.62
C ASP A 342 12.05 -10.54 -25.05
N LYS A 343 12.76 -9.49 -25.50
CA LYS A 343 13.45 -9.46 -26.80
C LYS A 343 14.67 -10.40 -26.87
N THR A 344 14.72 -11.45 -26.06
CA THR A 344 15.84 -12.37 -25.97
C THR A 344 15.34 -13.81 -25.93
N LYS A 345 14.81 -14.29 -27.05
CA LYS A 345 14.67 -15.74 -27.32
C LYS A 345 14.38 -16.09 -28.79
N ASP A 346 14.71 -15.21 -29.73
CA ASP A 346 14.70 -15.55 -31.15
C ASP A 346 15.97 -15.01 -31.80
N GLY A 347 16.86 -15.91 -32.21
CA GLY A 347 18.19 -15.56 -32.74
C GLY A 347 19.34 -16.39 -32.17
N SER A 348 19.23 -17.72 -32.15
CA SER A 348 20.39 -18.60 -32.25
C SER A 348 19.97 -20.05 -32.52
N LYS A 349 19.27 -20.29 -33.61
CA LYS A 349 19.26 -21.59 -34.30
C LYS A 349 19.16 -21.33 -35.78
N ASP A 350 20.31 -21.45 -36.45
CA ASP A 350 20.52 -21.78 -37.86
C ASP A 350 21.61 -20.90 -38.44
N GLU A 351 22.85 -21.39 -38.34
CA GLU A 351 23.86 -21.33 -39.41
C GLU A 351 25.11 -22.10 -38.96
N ALA A 352 25.06 -23.42 -39.07
CA ALA A 352 26.25 -24.27 -39.10
C ALA A 352 25.98 -25.55 -39.90
N ARG A 353 25.61 -25.39 -41.18
CA ARG A 353 25.72 -26.44 -42.19
C ARG A 353 26.13 -25.81 -43.52
N GLY A 354 27.41 -25.90 -43.86
CA GLY A 354 27.88 -25.65 -45.22
C GLY A 354 29.37 -25.33 -45.33
N ALA A 355 30.10 -26.20 -46.03
CA ALA A 355 31.48 -26.11 -46.54
C ALA A 355 32.62 -26.40 -45.53
N SER A 356 33.65 -27.22 -45.81
CA SER A 356 34.10 -27.82 -47.08
C SER A 356 34.86 -29.14 -46.86
N SER A 357 34.77 -30.03 -47.86
CA SER A 357 35.65 -31.17 -48.11
C SER A 357 37.10 -30.74 -48.39
N GLN A 358 38.07 -31.55 -47.93
CA GLN A 358 39.31 -31.88 -48.64
C GLN A 358 39.92 -33.12 -47.98
N ASP A 359 39.78 -34.26 -48.64
CA ASP A 359 40.82 -35.27 -48.91
C ASP A 359 40.32 -36.19 -50.04
#